data_AF-A0A348HFC2-F1
#
_entry.id   AF-A0A348HFC2-F1
#
_cell.length_a   1.000
_cell.length_b   1.000
_cell.length_c   1.000
_cell.angle_alpha   90.00
_cell.angle_beta   90.00
_cell.angle_gamma   90.00
#
_symmetry.space_group_name_H-M   'P 1'
#
loop_
_entity.id
_entity.type
_entity.pdbx_description
1 polymer ?
#
loop_
_entity_poly.entity_id
_entity_poly.type
_entity_poly.pdbx_seq_one_letter_code
_entity_poly.pdbx_strand_id
1 'polypeptide(L)'
;MTKKRNTQLLNWIKTATDEQVNMAGASRSYLRLIAYGHKHPSASVAAGIERATQGAVTRQQLRPQDWPLIWPELADSPEQIAQAAKALATIQAQTEHSPR
;
A
#
# COMPACT_ATOMS: atom_id res chain seq x y z
N MET A 1 -12.38 12.77 -9.49
CA MET A 1 -11.40 11.82 -8.93
C MET A 1 -10.76 11.03 -10.07
N THR A 2 -9.47 11.23 -10.31
CA THR A 2 -8.76 10.59 -11.43
C THR A 2 -8.58 9.09 -11.15
N LYS A 3 -9.19 8.23 -11.98
CA LYS A 3 -9.00 6.78 -11.90
C LYS A 3 -7.55 6.44 -12.25
N LYS A 4 -6.73 6.12 -11.25
CA LYS A 4 -5.33 5.75 -11.45
C LYS A 4 -5.23 4.25 -11.74
N ARG A 5 -4.68 3.91 -12.90
CA ARG A 5 -4.35 2.53 -13.26
C ARG A 5 -3.20 2.03 -12.37
N ASN A 6 -3.35 0.84 -11.80
CA ASN A 6 -2.30 0.14 -11.06
C ASN A 6 -1.57 -0.84 -12.00
N THR A 7 -0.41 -0.43 -12.51
CA THR A 7 0.40 -1.21 -13.45
C THR A 7 1.03 -2.44 -12.80
N GLN A 8 1.39 -2.37 -11.52
CA GLN A 8 1.92 -3.51 -10.76
C GLN A 8 0.89 -4.64 -10.68
N LEU A 9 -0.36 -4.31 -10.34
CA LEU A 9 -1.44 -5.28 -10.29
C LEU A 9 -1.72 -5.90 -11.67
N LEU A 10 -1.66 -5.10 -12.74
CA LEU A 10 -1.81 -5.63 -14.11
C LEU A 10 -0.68 -6.60 -14.48
N ASN A 11 0.56 -6.29 -14.12
CA ASN A 11 1.70 -7.14 -14.41
C ASN A 11 1.61 -8.45 -13.64
N TRP A 12 1.24 -8.40 -12.37
CA TRP A 12 1.00 -9.60 -11.56
C TRP A 12 -0.17 -10.43 -12.12
N ILE A 13 -1.31 -9.83 -12.49
CA ILE A 13 -2.46 -10.56 -13.06
C ILE A 13 -2.09 -11.37 -14.32
N LYS A 14 -1.12 -10.90 -15.12
CA LYS A 14 -0.70 -11.58 -16.36
C LYS A 14 0.05 -12.88 -16.10
N THR A 15 0.78 -12.97 -15.00
CA THR A 15 1.63 -14.12 -14.67
C THR A 15 1.09 -14.94 -13.50
N ALA A 16 0.13 -14.42 -12.74
CA ALA A 16 -0.45 -15.07 -11.58
C ALA A 16 -1.21 -16.34 -11.97
N THR A 17 -1.02 -17.41 -11.19
CA THR A 17 -1.81 -18.65 -11.31
C THR A 17 -3.24 -18.46 -10.81
N ASP A 18 -4.13 -19.39 -11.15
CA ASP A 18 -5.53 -19.32 -10.68
C ASP A 18 -5.62 -19.50 -9.16
N GLU A 19 -4.72 -20.26 -8.56
CA GLU A 19 -4.59 -20.38 -7.10
C GLU A 19 -4.21 -19.04 -6.46
N GLN A 20 -3.25 -18.32 -7.02
CA GLN A 20 -2.86 -16.99 -6.56
C GLN A 20 -3.98 -15.96 -6.68
N VAL A 21 -4.77 -16.04 -7.77
CA VAL A 21 -5.97 -15.22 -7.94
C VAL A 21 -7.01 -15.55 -6.86
N ASN A 22 -7.25 -16.84 -6.58
CA ASN A 22 -8.17 -17.26 -5.52
C ASN A 22 -7.69 -16.82 -4.13
N MET A 23 -6.38 -16.88 -3.85
CA MET A 23 -5.79 -16.38 -2.60
C MET A 23 -6.01 -14.87 -2.40
N ALA A 24 -6.14 -14.09 -3.48
CA ALA A 24 -6.47 -12.68 -3.41
C ALA A 24 -7.95 -12.43 -3.03
N GLY A 25 -8.78 -13.48 -2.97
CA GLY A 25 -10.18 -13.41 -2.57
C GLY A 25 -11.09 -12.82 -3.65
N ALA A 26 -10.70 -12.89 -4.92
CA ALA A 26 -11.43 -12.28 -6.03
C ALA A 26 -11.20 -13.02 -7.36
N SER A 27 -12.11 -12.85 -8.33
CA SER A 27 -11.90 -13.36 -9.68
C SER A 27 -10.92 -12.51 -10.49
N ARG A 28 -10.23 -13.12 -11.47
CA ARG A 28 -9.27 -12.41 -12.34
C ARG A 28 -9.91 -11.22 -13.08
N SER A 29 -11.17 -11.36 -13.50
CA SER A 29 -11.94 -10.28 -14.12
C SER A 29 -12.18 -9.12 -13.16
N TYR A 30 -12.54 -9.41 -11.90
CA TYR A 30 -12.73 -8.38 -10.88
C TYR A 30 -11.42 -7.66 -10.54
N LEU A 31 -10.31 -8.40 -10.44
CA LEU A 31 -8.97 -7.85 -10.23
C LEU A 31 -8.55 -6.90 -11.37
N ARG A 32 -8.90 -7.20 -12.63
CA ARG A 32 -8.69 -6.27 -13.75
C ARG A 32 -9.49 -4.98 -13.59
N LEU A 33 -10.76 -5.06 -13.18
CA LEU A 33 -11.57 -3.87 -12.93
C LEU A 33 -10.96 -2.98 -11.84
N ILE A 34 -10.40 -3.59 -10.78
CA ILE A 34 -9.64 -2.87 -9.75
C ILE A 34 -8.38 -2.24 -10.35
N ALA A 35 -7.59 -3.00 -11.11
CA ALA A 35 -6.32 -2.54 -11.65
C ALA A 35 -6.47 -1.38 -12.65
N TYR A 36 -7.56 -1.32 -13.40
CA TYR A 36 -7.88 -0.18 -14.27
C TYR A 36 -8.56 0.98 -13.53
N GLY A 37 -8.87 0.83 -12.24
CA GLY A 37 -9.52 1.86 -11.42
C GLY A 37 -11.03 1.97 -11.64
N HIS A 38 -11.67 0.95 -12.23
CA HIS A 38 -13.13 0.91 -12.41
C HIS A 38 -13.87 0.49 -11.14
N LYS A 39 -13.21 -0.26 -10.26
CA LYS A 39 -13.77 -0.74 -8.99
C LYS A 39 -12.82 -0.45 -7.85
N HIS A 40 -13.39 -0.13 -6.70
CA HIS A 40 -12.68 0.03 -5.45
C HIS A 40 -12.71 -1.32 -4.71
N PRO A 41 -11.55 -1.94 -4.39
CA PRO A 41 -11.53 -3.21 -3.69
C PRO A 41 -12.03 -3.04 -2.25
N SER A 42 -12.70 -4.04 -1.69
CA SER A 42 -13.00 -4.07 -0.25
C SER A 42 -11.71 -4.22 0.57
N ALA A 43 -11.79 -3.98 1.89
CA ALA A 43 -10.63 -4.14 2.77
C ALA A 43 -10.04 -5.58 2.71
N SER A 44 -10.91 -6.59 2.72
CA SER A 44 -10.51 -8.01 2.62
C SER A 44 -9.82 -8.32 1.29
N VAL A 45 -10.38 -7.87 0.16
CA VAL A 45 -9.76 -8.08 -1.17
C VAL A 45 -8.43 -7.34 -1.27
N ALA A 46 -8.33 -6.11 -0.75
CA ALA A 46 -7.06 -5.37 -0.74
C ALA A 46 -5.98 -6.10 0.07
N ALA A 47 -6.33 -6.65 1.23
CA ALA A 47 -5.40 -7.46 2.04
C ALA A 47 -5.02 -8.78 1.37
N GLY A 48 -5.98 -9.44 0.69
CA GLY A 48 -5.74 -10.65 -0.09
C GLY A 48 -4.78 -10.40 -1.25
N ILE A 49 -4.98 -9.32 -2.01
CA ILE A 49 -4.08 -8.91 -3.09
C ILE A 49 -2.66 -8.66 -2.57
N GLU A 50 -2.50 -7.94 -1.46
CA GLU A 50 -1.17 -7.67 -0.91
C GLU A 50 -0.44 -8.96 -0.53
N ARG A 51 -1.13 -9.91 0.10
CA ARG A 51 -0.56 -11.23 0.43
C ARG A 51 -0.20 -12.03 -0.82
N ALA A 52 -1.10 -12.09 -1.81
CA ALA A 52 -0.91 -12.86 -3.03
C ALA A 52 0.19 -12.29 -3.95
N THR A 53 0.42 -10.98 -3.85
CA THR A 53 1.47 -10.25 -4.58
C THR A 53 2.77 -10.12 -3.79
N GLN A 54 2.85 -10.69 -2.59
CA GLN A 54 3.99 -10.57 -1.67
C GLN A 54 4.43 -9.11 -1.47
N GLY A 55 3.47 -8.19 -1.35
CA GLY A 55 3.74 -6.77 -1.12
C GLY A 55 4.03 -5.94 -2.38
N ALA A 56 4.09 -6.54 -3.59
CA ALA A 56 4.26 -5.77 -4.82
C ALA A 56 3.09 -4.80 -5.09
N VAL A 57 1.90 -5.13 -4.58
CA VAL A 57 0.73 -4.25 -4.56
C VAL A 57 0.25 -4.11 -3.12
N THR A 58 0.30 -2.91 -2.55
CA THR A 58 -0.06 -2.71 -1.13
C THR A 58 -1.50 -2.25 -0.93
N ARG A 59 -2.04 -2.49 0.27
CA ARG A 59 -3.34 -1.98 0.71
C ARG A 59 -3.41 -0.45 0.60
N GLN A 60 -2.31 0.25 0.89
CA GLN A 60 -2.20 1.71 0.75
C GLN A 60 -2.36 2.15 -0.72
N GLN A 61 -1.75 1.44 -1.67
CA GLN A 61 -1.91 1.73 -3.10
C GLN A 61 -3.33 1.48 -3.60
N LEU A 62 -4.03 0.50 -3.01
CA LEU A 62 -5.40 0.12 -3.38
C LEU A 62 -6.47 0.98 -2.71
N ARG A 63 -6.22 1.46 -1.49
CA ARG A 63 -7.16 2.19 -0.63
C ARG A 63 -6.51 3.45 -0.03
N PRO A 64 -6.02 4.41 -0.85
CA PRO A 64 -5.21 5.52 -0.35
C PRO A 64 -5.94 6.49 0.59
N GLN A 65 -7.27 6.51 0.57
CA GLN A 65 -8.07 7.49 1.33
C GLN A 65 -8.41 7.00 2.74
N ASP A 66 -8.55 5.69 2.91
CA ASP A 66 -9.12 5.07 4.10
C ASP A 66 -8.30 3.89 4.63
N TRP A 67 -7.20 3.53 3.96
CA TRP A 67 -6.21 2.57 4.48
C TRP A 67 -5.79 2.81 5.93
N PRO A 68 -5.38 4.03 6.37
CA PRO A 68 -4.92 4.22 7.75
C PRO A 68 -6.06 4.15 8.78
N LEU A 69 -7.32 4.28 8.35
CA LEU A 69 -8.49 4.12 9.21
C LEU A 69 -8.83 2.65 9.45
N ILE A 70 -8.51 1.79 8.49
CA ILE A 70 -8.84 0.35 8.50
C ILE A 70 -7.71 -0.47 9.10
N TRP A 71 -6.45 -0.07 8.84
CA TRP A 71 -5.25 -0.69 9.40
C TRP A 71 -4.39 0.35 10.12
N PRO A 72 -4.90 0.98 11.20
CA PRO A 72 -4.13 1.94 11.97
C PRO A 72 -2.80 1.36 12.48
N GLU A 73 -2.77 0.07 12.78
CA GLU A 73 -1.58 -0.66 13.22
C GLU A 73 -0.46 -0.74 12.17
N LEU A 74 -0.78 -0.50 10.88
CA LEU A 74 0.20 -0.48 9.79
C LEU A 74 0.64 0.95 9.41
N ALA A 75 -0.12 1.97 9.80
CA ALA A 75 0.24 3.36 9.57
C ALA A 75 1.41 3.80 10.46
N ASP A 76 1.46 3.27 11.68
CA ASP A 76 2.46 3.56 12.70
C ASP A 76 3.45 2.41 12.83
N SER A 77 4.23 2.13 11.78
CA SER A 77 5.29 1.14 11.90
C SER A 77 6.37 1.68 12.86
N PRO A 78 6.79 0.93 13.90
CA PRO A 78 7.74 1.40 14.90
C PRO A 78 9.09 1.81 14.30
N GLU A 79 9.51 1.21 13.18
CA GLU A 79 10.68 1.67 12.42
C GLU A 79 10.48 3.06 11.81
N GLN A 80 9.29 3.35 11.27
CA GLN A 80 9.01 4.68 10.70
C GLN A 80 8.89 5.74 11.78
N ILE A 81 8.30 5.39 12.94
CA ILE A 81 8.30 6.26 14.13
C ILE A 81 9.73 6.53 14.59
N ALA A 82 10.57 5.50 14.69
CA ALA A 82 11.97 5.64 15.09
C ALA A 82 12.79 6.48 14.09
N GLN A 83 12.54 6.32 12.78
CA GLN A 83 13.22 7.07 11.74
C GLN A 83 12.78 8.55 11.72
N ALA A 84 11.48 8.82 11.91
CA ALA A 84 10.95 10.17 12.04
C ALA A 84 11.49 10.88 13.30
N ALA A 85 11.58 10.16 14.43
CA ALA A 85 12.17 10.68 15.67
C ALA A 85 13.67 11.03 15.49
N LYS A 86 14.46 10.18 14.82
CA LYS A 86 15.86 10.46 14.49
C LYS A 86 16.03 11.68 13.57
N ALA A 87 15.15 11.84 12.58
CA ALA A 87 15.17 12.98 11.68
C ALA A 87 14.91 14.30 12.43
N LEU A 88 13.93 14.32 13.34
CA LEU A 88 13.64 15.47 14.19
C LEU A 88 14.81 15.82 15.13
N ALA A 89 15.43 14.83 15.75
CA ALA A 89 16.59 15.03 16.62
C ALA A 89 17.80 15.61 15.88
N THR A 90 17.99 15.21 14.62
CA THR A 90 19.10 15.72 13.77
C THR A 90 18.90 17.19 13.41
N ILE A 91 17.66 17.60 13.10
CA ILE A 91 17.33 19.00 12.79
C ILE A 91 17.58 19.90 14.01
N GLN A 92 17.21 19.44 15.21
CA GLN A 92 17.43 20.19 16.45
C GLN A 92 18.93 20.38 16.77
N ALA A 93 19.75 19.34 16.60
CA ALA A 93 21.19 19.43 16.80
C ALA A 93 21.90 20.38 15.81
N GLN A 94 21.36 20.56 14.61
CA GLN A 94 21.90 21.49 13.62
C GLN A 94 21.51 22.94 13.89
N THR A 95 20.37 23.19 14.54
CA THR A 95 19.93 24.55 14.91
C THR A 95 20.69 25.15 16.10
N GLU A 96 21.42 24.34 16.87
CA GLU A 96 22.20 24.80 18.02
C GLU A 96 23.64 25.20 17.68
N HIS A 97 24.14 24.93 16.47
CA HIS A 97 25.52 25.23 16.06
C HIS A 97 25.66 26.50 15.21
N SER A 98 25.00 27.60 15.61
CA SER A 98 25.33 28.92 15.08
C SER A 98 26.29 29.63 16.05
N PRO A 99 27.62 29.52 15.88
CA PRO A 99 28.55 30.34 16.65
C PRO A 99 28.38 31.81 16.22
N ARG A 100 28.43 32.67 17.23
CA ARG A 100 28.27 34.13 17.14
C ARG A 100 29.60 34.79 16.80
#